data_AF-M1JBB6-F1
#
_entry.id   AF-M1JBB6-F1
#
_cell.length_a   1.000
_cell.length_b   1.000
_cell.length_c   1.000
_cell.angle_alpha   90.00
_cell.angle_beta   90.00
_cell.angle_gamma   90.00
#
_symmetry.space_group_name_H-M   'P 1'
#
loop_
_entity.id
_entity.type
_entity.pdbx_description
1 polymer ?
#
loop_
_entity_poly.entity_id
_entity_poly.type
_entity_poly.pdbx_seq_one_letter_code
_entity_poly.pdbx_strand_id
1 'polypeptide(L)'
;MKYVWSCVCLLFFDCFVLGLSMQVITLGDGDEYQIGKFDNSDEEFLDTDFDFLEKPYKSKMNSIYTGTHFILNYVGRPKTCISSITVLSYEDDTQKKSTQNPKKSKIWCQKGGIGKNNCLLVFRMRTKRENARVKIFGVKEPCSFKERYLNNIPKQIDAYGQRYQFSKEYPNWNLPRANMKQYQRLDDVIYVKDGLFNVQRNYLDKSDKFTMAREKFVPDNTLKFTMDFTNSGQYRISFLDIYWYQQSEKGKPKLPYIYYNGQCSSTNKTCQVVFDADEPMSYVFVKVFNNKNYEGARLLAKDLGRSGK
;
A
#
# COMPACT_ATOMS: atom_id res chain seq x y z
N MET A 1 25.19 6.05 65.32
CA MET A 1 26.17 4.99 64.99
C MET A 1 25.43 3.66 64.94
N LYS A 2 25.55 2.96 63.81
CA LYS A 2 25.29 1.52 63.54
C LYS A 2 23.85 0.95 63.60
N TYR A 3 23.61 0.16 62.56
CA TYR A 3 22.43 -0.60 62.12
C TYR A 3 22.15 -1.86 62.97
N VAL A 4 20.95 -2.45 62.79
CA VAL A 4 20.63 -3.84 62.35
C VAL A 4 19.14 -4.10 62.70
N TRP A 5 18.17 -4.00 61.77
CA TRP A 5 17.59 -5.07 60.92
C TRP A 5 17.24 -6.39 61.63
N SER A 6 15.95 -6.73 61.75
CA SER A 6 15.32 -7.87 61.02
C SER A 6 13.95 -8.26 61.61
N CYS A 7 13.08 -8.76 60.72
CA CYS A 7 11.76 -9.41 60.94
C CYS A 7 10.67 -8.43 61.41
N VAL A 8 9.58 -8.17 60.67
CA VAL A 8 8.61 -9.12 60.13
C VAL A 8 7.87 -8.44 58.97
N CYS A 9 8.14 -8.85 57.72
CA CYS A 9 7.30 -8.54 56.56
C CYS A 9 6.85 -9.86 55.93
N LEU A 10 5.90 -10.53 56.59
CA LEU A 10 5.37 -11.84 56.20
C LEU A 10 3.84 -11.82 55.98
N LEU A 11 3.25 -10.69 55.59
CA LEU A 11 1.78 -10.58 55.44
C LEU A 11 1.29 -9.77 54.21
N PHE A 12 2.07 -9.65 53.14
CA PHE A 12 1.59 -8.96 51.93
C PHE A 12 1.93 -9.63 50.59
N PHE A 13 2.31 -10.90 50.58
CA PHE A 13 2.67 -11.61 49.35
C PHE A 13 1.95 -12.96 49.23
N ASP A 14 0.62 -12.99 49.38
CA ASP A 14 -0.14 -14.24 49.18
C ASP A 14 -1.53 -14.07 48.53
N CYS A 15 -1.79 -12.97 47.82
CA CYS A 15 -3.06 -12.78 47.09
C CYS A 15 -2.91 -12.40 45.61
N PHE A 16 -1.78 -12.71 44.95
CA PHE A 16 -1.61 -12.42 43.52
C PHE A 16 -1.00 -13.55 42.69
N VAL A 17 -1.04 -14.79 43.18
CA VAL A 17 -0.59 -15.99 42.44
C VAL A 17 -1.73 -16.97 42.26
N LEU A 18 -2.89 -16.50 41.80
CA LEU A 18 -3.94 -17.36 41.27
C LEU A 18 -4.64 -16.66 40.11
N GLY A 19 -4.47 -17.19 38.91
CA GLY A 19 -5.51 -17.07 37.88
C GLY A 19 -5.32 -16.01 36.79
N LEU A 20 -4.10 -15.78 36.30
CA LEU A 20 -3.94 -15.40 34.91
C LEU A 20 -2.88 -16.30 34.29
N SER A 21 -3.30 -17.50 33.91
CA SER A 21 -2.71 -18.15 32.74
C SER A 21 -3.02 -17.25 31.54
N MET A 22 -2.28 -16.15 31.43
CA MET A 22 -2.05 -15.52 30.15
C MET A 22 -1.41 -16.63 29.31
N GLN A 23 -2.22 -17.27 28.47
CA GLN A 23 -1.73 -17.80 27.23
C GLN A 23 -1.07 -16.64 26.52
N VAL A 24 0.23 -16.51 26.73
CA VAL A 24 1.12 -15.90 25.76
C VAL A 24 0.93 -16.75 24.52
N ILE A 25 0.01 -16.35 23.64
CA ILE A 25 0.00 -16.84 22.27
C ILE A 25 1.33 -16.34 21.73
N THR A 26 2.30 -17.25 21.63
CA THR A 26 3.47 -17.03 20.81
C THR A 26 2.97 -16.77 19.39
N LEU A 27 2.87 -15.49 19.00
CA LEU A 27 2.71 -15.05 17.62
C LEU A 27 4.02 -15.41 16.89
N GLY A 28 4.19 -16.70 16.56
CA GLY A 28 5.45 -17.25 16.08
C GLY A 28 5.39 -17.65 14.61
N ASP A 29 6.26 -17.05 13.80
CA ASP A 29 6.87 -17.58 12.56
C ASP A 29 6.09 -17.57 11.23
N GLY A 30 4.87 -17.06 11.17
CA GLY A 30 4.12 -16.94 9.92
C GLY A 30 4.61 -15.78 9.03
N ASP A 31 4.72 -15.99 7.72
CA ASP A 31 4.94 -14.89 6.79
C ASP A 31 3.64 -14.12 6.58
N GLU A 32 3.70 -12.80 6.71
CA GLU A 32 2.59 -11.89 6.45
C GLU A 32 2.75 -11.20 5.09
N TYR A 33 1.68 -11.20 4.30
CA TYR A 33 1.57 -10.52 3.02
C TYR A 33 0.39 -9.57 3.03
N GLN A 34 0.60 -8.32 2.59
CA GLN A 34 -0.42 -7.27 2.64
C GLN A 34 -0.64 -6.59 1.29
N ILE A 35 -1.92 -6.30 0.98
CA ILE A 35 -2.35 -5.35 -0.05
C ILE A 35 -3.26 -4.33 0.63
N GLY A 36 -3.10 -3.05 0.33
CA GLY A 36 -3.95 -2.04 0.96
C GLY A 36 -3.40 -1.58 2.30
N LYS A 37 -4.18 -0.75 2.99
CA LYS A 37 -3.85 -0.22 4.31
C LYS A 37 -5.06 -0.41 5.19
N PHE A 38 -4.91 -1.02 6.36
CA PHE A 38 -5.96 -1.17 7.36
C PHE A 38 -6.13 0.12 8.17
N ASP A 39 -7.33 0.37 8.66
CA ASP A 39 -7.67 1.44 9.59
C ASP A 39 -8.63 0.87 10.64
N ASN A 40 -8.53 1.32 11.89
CA ASN A 40 -9.34 0.80 13.00
C ASN A 40 -10.85 1.02 12.80
N SER A 41 -11.24 1.92 11.89
CA SER A 41 -12.64 2.14 11.51
C SER A 41 -13.18 1.17 10.46
N ASP A 42 -12.34 0.27 9.93
CA ASP A 42 -12.76 -0.70 8.92
C ASP A 42 -13.64 -1.82 9.50
N GLU A 43 -14.58 -2.30 8.69
CA GLU A 43 -15.33 -3.52 8.96
C GLU A 43 -14.56 -4.73 8.45
N GLU A 44 -14.54 -5.80 9.25
CA GLU A 44 -14.03 -7.11 8.81
C GLU A 44 -15.06 -7.76 7.89
N PHE A 45 -14.69 -7.99 6.63
CA PHE A 45 -15.54 -8.67 5.67
C PHE A 45 -15.23 -10.15 5.51
N LEU A 46 -14.02 -10.57 5.89
CA LEU A 46 -13.58 -11.96 5.88
C LEU A 46 -12.44 -12.14 6.89
N ASP A 47 -12.52 -13.20 7.70
CA ASP A 47 -11.38 -13.81 8.38
C ASP A 47 -11.55 -15.33 8.27
N THR A 48 -10.71 -15.99 7.48
CA THR A 48 -10.84 -17.42 7.22
C THR A 48 -9.47 -18.06 7.00
N ASP A 49 -9.24 -19.15 7.70
CA ASP A 49 -8.06 -20.00 7.55
C ASP A 49 -8.30 -21.09 6.50
N PHE A 50 -7.36 -21.32 5.59
CA PHE A 50 -7.42 -22.36 4.57
C PHE A 50 -6.27 -23.33 4.79
N ASP A 51 -6.58 -24.55 5.22
CA ASP A 51 -5.60 -25.62 5.47
C ASP A 51 -5.21 -26.32 4.15
N PHE A 52 -3.92 -26.37 3.85
CA PHE A 52 -3.36 -27.02 2.66
C PHE A 52 -2.84 -28.44 2.92
N LEU A 53 -2.80 -28.89 4.19
CA LEU A 53 -2.35 -30.21 4.59
C LEU A 53 -3.44 -31.28 4.41
N GLU A 54 -4.72 -30.89 4.41
CA GLU A 54 -5.83 -31.79 4.06
C GLU A 54 -5.66 -32.31 2.61
N LYS A 55 -5.68 -33.64 2.43
CA LYS A 55 -5.53 -34.30 1.12
C LYS A 55 -6.76 -35.18 0.80
N PRO A 56 -7.47 -34.93 -0.31
CA PRO A 56 -7.33 -33.78 -1.21
C PRO A 56 -7.74 -32.48 -0.50
N TYR A 57 -7.21 -31.35 -0.98
CA TYR A 57 -7.57 -30.03 -0.45
C TYR A 57 -9.09 -29.83 -0.49
N LYS A 58 -9.68 -29.48 0.64
CA LYS A 58 -11.11 -29.20 0.73
C LYS A 58 -11.40 -27.75 0.40
N SER A 59 -11.80 -27.50 -0.84
CA SER A 59 -12.21 -26.17 -1.28
C SER A 59 -13.35 -25.62 -0.42
N LYS A 60 -13.21 -24.36 0.00
CA LYS A 60 -14.28 -23.56 0.61
C LYS A 60 -14.26 -22.13 0.06
N MET A 61 -15.40 -21.44 0.07
CA MET A 61 -15.50 -20.05 -0.39
C MET A 61 -14.92 -19.81 -1.81
N ASN A 62 -15.18 -20.73 -2.75
CA ASN A 62 -14.68 -20.64 -4.13
C ASN A 62 -13.14 -20.50 -4.21
N SER A 63 -12.43 -21.33 -3.45
CA SER A 63 -10.98 -21.37 -3.43
C SER A 63 -10.41 -22.56 -4.18
N ILE A 64 -9.20 -22.39 -4.72
CA ILE A 64 -8.46 -23.43 -5.43
C ILE A 64 -7.03 -23.43 -4.90
N TYR A 65 -6.49 -24.61 -4.63
CA TYR A 65 -5.10 -24.82 -4.25
C TYR A 65 -4.44 -25.83 -5.18
N THR A 66 -3.22 -25.51 -5.64
CA THR A 66 -2.45 -26.28 -6.63
C THR A 66 -1.04 -26.64 -6.15
N GLY A 67 -0.74 -26.46 -4.87
CA GLY A 67 0.62 -26.58 -4.33
C GLY A 67 1.48 -25.33 -4.48
N THR A 68 1.39 -24.64 -5.63
CA THR A 68 2.19 -23.42 -5.91
C THR A 68 1.36 -22.14 -5.93
N HIS A 69 0.05 -22.28 -6.12
CA HIS A 69 -0.89 -21.17 -6.09
C HIS A 69 -2.08 -21.55 -5.22
N PHE A 70 -2.46 -20.61 -4.36
CA PHE A 70 -3.76 -20.56 -3.73
C PHE A 70 -4.53 -19.39 -4.34
N ILE A 71 -5.75 -19.62 -4.77
CA ILE A 71 -6.61 -18.62 -5.40
C ILE A 71 -7.91 -18.58 -4.62
N LEU A 72 -8.34 -17.39 -4.22
CA LEU A 72 -9.62 -17.14 -3.57
C LEU A 72 -10.43 -16.15 -4.42
N ASN A 73 -11.60 -16.57 -4.89
CA ASN A 73 -12.54 -15.68 -5.58
C ASN A 73 -13.49 -15.03 -4.56
N TYR A 74 -13.03 -13.95 -3.93
CA TYR A 74 -13.82 -13.20 -2.96
C TYR A 74 -14.77 -12.22 -3.65
N VAL A 75 -16.05 -12.29 -3.28
CA VAL A 75 -17.10 -11.34 -3.67
C VAL A 75 -17.82 -10.88 -2.41
N GLY A 76 -17.60 -9.62 -2.03
CA GLY A 76 -18.23 -8.98 -0.89
C GLY A 76 -19.67 -8.57 -1.15
N ARG A 77 -20.32 -8.04 -0.09
CA ARG A 77 -21.67 -7.49 -0.19
C ARG A 77 -21.69 -6.30 -1.18
N PRO A 78 -22.83 -6.02 -1.83
CA PRO A 78 -22.99 -4.78 -2.58
C PRO A 78 -22.73 -3.57 -1.69
N LYS A 79 -22.29 -2.46 -2.29
CA LYS A 79 -22.03 -1.18 -1.61
C LYS A 79 -20.92 -1.23 -0.54
N THR A 80 -19.89 -2.03 -0.77
CA THR A 80 -18.68 -2.05 0.07
C THR A 80 -17.42 -1.91 -0.79
N CYS A 81 -16.34 -1.43 -0.18
CA CYS A 81 -15.03 -1.37 -0.83
C CYS A 81 -13.97 -1.96 0.07
N ILE A 82 -13.19 -2.90 -0.47
CA ILE A 82 -12.02 -3.49 0.18
C ILE A 82 -10.98 -2.39 0.39
N SER A 83 -10.54 -2.20 1.63
CA SER A 83 -9.48 -1.26 2.02
C SER A 83 -8.12 -1.97 2.19
N SER A 84 -8.16 -3.22 2.65
CA SER A 84 -6.96 -4.04 2.87
C SER A 84 -7.25 -5.54 2.81
N ILE A 85 -6.21 -6.28 2.44
CA ILE A 85 -6.18 -7.74 2.38
C ILE A 85 -4.87 -8.18 3.02
N THR A 86 -4.95 -9.07 4.01
CA THR A 86 -3.79 -9.69 4.64
C THR A 86 -3.86 -11.20 4.46
N VAL A 87 -2.73 -11.81 4.11
CA VAL A 87 -2.55 -13.27 4.11
C VAL A 87 -1.44 -13.62 5.07
N LEU A 88 -1.77 -14.37 6.11
CA LEU A 88 -0.80 -14.97 7.02
C LEU A 88 -0.62 -16.45 6.65
N SER A 89 0.63 -16.91 6.50
CA SER A 89 0.89 -18.27 6.02
C SER A 89 2.20 -18.82 6.58
N TYR A 90 2.14 -20.06 7.09
CA TYR A 90 3.30 -20.77 7.63
C TYR A 90 4.00 -21.62 6.56
N GLU A 91 5.33 -21.63 6.57
CA GLU A 91 6.10 -22.54 5.72
C GLU A 91 5.97 -23.99 6.19
N ASP A 92 5.86 -24.92 5.24
CA ASP A 92 5.90 -26.35 5.54
C ASP A 92 7.35 -26.76 5.82
N ASP A 93 7.68 -26.87 7.11
CA ASP A 93 9.03 -27.13 7.60
C ASP A 93 9.52 -28.56 7.37
N THR A 94 8.62 -29.48 6.96
CA THR A 94 8.97 -30.89 6.73
C THR A 94 9.91 -31.10 5.53
N GLN A 95 10.17 -30.06 4.72
CA GLN A 95 10.98 -30.16 3.49
C GLN A 95 12.07 -29.09 3.33
N LYS A 96 12.44 -28.36 4.39
CA LYS A 96 13.51 -27.34 4.32
C LYS A 96 14.86 -27.98 3.99
N LYS A 97 15.36 -27.79 2.76
CA LYS A 97 16.78 -28.03 2.42
C LYS A 97 17.60 -26.84 2.95
N SER A 98 18.65 -27.11 3.73
CA SER A 98 19.44 -26.10 4.47
C SER A 98 20.17 -25.03 3.65
N THR A 99 20.04 -25.02 2.32
CA THR A 99 20.87 -24.20 1.42
C THR A 99 20.09 -23.26 0.49
N GLN A 100 18.76 -23.20 0.58
CA GLN A 100 17.98 -22.24 -0.23
C GLN A 100 17.69 -20.96 0.55
N ASN A 101 18.27 -19.84 0.12
CA ASN A 101 17.74 -18.52 0.45
C ASN A 101 16.28 -18.45 -0.04
N PRO A 102 15.29 -18.35 0.87
CA PRO A 102 13.89 -18.46 0.47
C PRO A 102 13.51 -17.27 -0.41
N LYS A 103 13.07 -17.54 -1.64
CA LYS A 103 12.46 -16.51 -2.49
C LYS A 103 11.11 -16.15 -1.88
N LYS A 104 10.86 -14.87 -1.63
CA LYS A 104 9.59 -14.42 -1.02
C LYS A 104 8.38 -14.78 -1.90
N SER A 105 7.36 -15.37 -1.29
CA SER A 105 6.03 -15.53 -1.88
C SER A 105 5.37 -14.15 -2.06
N LYS A 106 4.21 -14.10 -2.71
CA LYS A 106 3.51 -12.83 -2.95
C LYS A 106 2.03 -13.01 -3.15
N ILE A 107 1.28 -11.96 -2.84
CA ILE A 107 -0.15 -11.85 -3.11
C ILE A 107 -0.45 -10.71 -4.08
N TRP A 108 -1.52 -10.84 -4.86
CA TRP A 108 -2.09 -9.76 -5.67
C TRP A 108 -3.54 -10.07 -6.02
N CYS A 109 -4.33 -9.05 -6.37
CA CYS A 109 -5.65 -9.25 -6.98
C CYS A 109 -5.50 -9.33 -8.50
N GLN A 110 -5.85 -10.47 -9.07
CA GLN A 110 -5.87 -10.65 -10.53
C GLN A 110 -7.04 -9.89 -11.17
N LYS A 111 -8.17 -9.81 -10.46
CA LYS A 111 -9.36 -9.01 -10.82
C LYS A 111 -9.89 -8.35 -9.55
N GLY A 112 -10.48 -7.16 -9.67
CA GLY A 112 -11.00 -6.39 -8.53
C GLY A 112 -9.87 -5.74 -7.72
N GLY A 113 -9.95 -5.78 -6.40
CA GLY A 113 -8.90 -5.31 -5.48
C GLY A 113 -9.30 -4.12 -4.62
N ILE A 114 -8.31 -3.33 -4.20
CA ILE A 114 -8.54 -2.19 -3.29
C ILE A 114 -9.46 -1.17 -3.96
N GLY A 115 -10.52 -0.77 -3.26
CA GLY A 115 -11.56 0.11 -3.79
C GLY A 115 -12.66 -0.60 -4.58
N LYS A 116 -12.67 -1.93 -4.58
CA LYS A 116 -13.71 -2.77 -5.18
C LYS A 116 -14.38 -3.62 -4.11
N ASN A 117 -15.56 -4.15 -4.40
CA ASN A 117 -16.24 -5.08 -3.51
C ASN A 117 -15.79 -6.54 -3.72
N ASN A 118 -14.91 -6.81 -4.68
CA ASN A 118 -14.44 -8.16 -5.02
C ASN A 118 -12.92 -8.18 -5.21
N CYS A 119 -12.32 -9.35 -5.04
CA CYS A 119 -10.93 -9.63 -5.43
C CYS A 119 -10.77 -11.11 -5.79
N LEU A 120 -10.27 -11.37 -7.00
CA LEU A 120 -9.70 -12.67 -7.32
C LEU A 120 -8.27 -12.69 -6.79
N LEU A 121 -8.13 -13.04 -5.51
CA LEU A 121 -6.87 -13.03 -4.78
C LEU A 121 -6.02 -14.21 -5.21
N VAL A 122 -4.79 -13.95 -5.62
CA VAL A 122 -3.80 -14.98 -5.93
C VAL A 122 -2.67 -14.89 -4.93
N PHE A 123 -2.44 -15.97 -4.19
CA PHE A 123 -1.26 -16.18 -3.38
C PHE A 123 -0.33 -17.17 -4.07
N ARG A 124 0.78 -16.65 -4.63
CA ARG A 124 1.82 -17.48 -5.25
C ARG A 124 2.88 -17.83 -4.23
N MET A 125 2.91 -19.10 -3.89
CA MET A 125 3.83 -19.71 -2.95
C MET A 125 5.12 -20.07 -3.67
N ARG A 126 6.26 -19.64 -3.11
CA ARG A 126 7.59 -19.98 -3.61
C ARG A 126 8.20 -21.17 -2.87
N THR A 127 7.78 -21.35 -1.63
CA THR A 127 8.02 -22.48 -0.75
C THR A 127 6.67 -23.11 -0.44
N LYS A 128 6.63 -24.41 -0.13
CA LYS A 128 5.39 -25.06 0.31
C LYS A 128 4.89 -24.39 1.59
N ARG A 129 3.56 -24.31 1.72
CA ARG A 129 2.88 -23.69 2.85
C ARG A 129 1.90 -24.68 3.45
N GLU A 130 1.72 -24.57 4.75
CA GLU A 130 0.77 -25.39 5.51
C GLU A 130 -0.65 -24.83 5.39
N ASN A 131 -0.78 -23.50 5.31
CA ASN A 131 -2.06 -22.83 5.27
C ASN A 131 -2.00 -21.46 4.58
N ALA A 132 -3.16 -20.83 4.46
CA ALA A 132 -3.29 -19.40 4.28
C ALA A 132 -4.47 -18.88 5.10
N ARG A 133 -4.24 -18.01 6.08
CA ARG A 133 -5.29 -17.23 6.74
C ARG A 133 -5.49 -15.92 6.02
N VAL A 134 -6.64 -15.77 5.37
CA VAL A 134 -6.99 -14.57 4.61
C VAL A 134 -7.90 -13.69 5.45
N LYS A 135 -7.48 -12.43 5.63
CA LYS A 135 -8.29 -11.37 6.22
C LYS A 135 -8.56 -10.29 5.20
N ILE A 136 -9.82 -9.86 5.08
CA ILE A 136 -10.25 -8.78 4.19
C ILE A 136 -11.04 -7.77 5.00
N PHE A 137 -10.58 -6.51 4.96
CA PHE A 137 -11.25 -5.39 5.62
C PHE A 137 -11.71 -4.37 4.58
N GLY A 138 -12.69 -3.55 4.95
CA GLY A 138 -13.16 -2.48 4.09
C GLY A 138 -14.15 -1.53 4.73
N VAL A 139 -14.73 -0.69 3.88
CA VAL A 139 -15.67 0.36 4.25
C VAL A 139 -16.98 0.21 3.46
N LYS A 140 -18.07 0.76 3.99
CA LYS A 140 -19.35 0.87 3.26
C LYS A 140 -19.34 2.10 2.34
N GLU A 141 -20.13 2.06 1.28
CA GLU A 141 -20.32 3.22 0.42
C GLU A 141 -21.01 4.39 1.14
N PRO A 142 -20.72 5.65 0.76
CA PRO A 142 -19.79 6.05 -0.30
C PRO A 142 -18.33 5.82 0.12
N CYS A 143 -17.58 5.10 -0.71
CA CYS A 143 -16.22 4.72 -0.37
C CYS A 143 -15.30 5.94 -0.43
N SER A 144 -14.44 6.07 0.58
CA SER A 144 -13.35 7.04 0.60
C SER A 144 -12.17 6.48 1.37
N PHE A 145 -10.97 6.57 0.79
CA PHE A 145 -9.73 6.22 1.48
C PHE A 145 -8.83 7.44 1.70
N LYS A 146 -9.34 8.63 1.39
CA LYS A 146 -8.59 9.89 1.38
C LYS A 146 -7.84 10.12 2.69
N GLU A 147 -8.53 10.11 3.83
CA GLU A 147 -7.92 10.39 5.14
C GLU A 147 -6.82 9.39 5.50
N ARG A 148 -7.03 8.12 5.16
CA ARG A 148 -6.09 7.01 5.39
C ARG A 148 -4.74 7.24 4.69
N TYR A 149 -4.74 7.81 3.49
CA TYR A 149 -3.54 8.07 2.70
C TYR A 149 -3.02 9.50 2.82
N LEU A 150 -3.83 10.42 3.34
CA LEU A 150 -3.42 11.80 3.58
C LEU A 150 -2.46 11.89 4.77
N ASN A 151 -2.74 11.12 5.84
CA ASN A 151 -2.10 11.19 7.15
C ASN A 151 -2.30 12.57 7.84
N ASN A 152 -1.99 12.64 9.13
CA ASN A 152 -2.22 13.85 9.95
C ASN A 152 -1.37 15.06 9.53
N ILE A 153 -0.24 14.84 8.84
CA ILE A 153 0.68 15.90 8.41
C ILE A 153 1.04 15.70 6.93
N PRO A 154 0.10 15.97 6.00
CA PRO A 154 0.26 15.61 4.58
C PRO A 154 1.41 16.36 3.89
N LYS A 155 1.87 17.48 4.45
CA LYS A 155 3.06 18.17 3.96
C LYS A 155 4.37 17.40 4.24
N GLN A 156 4.41 16.60 5.30
CA GLN A 156 5.63 15.96 5.77
C GLN A 156 5.64 14.45 5.56
N ILE A 157 4.47 13.83 5.51
CA ILE A 157 4.31 12.37 5.47
C ILE A 157 3.62 11.97 4.17
N ASP A 158 4.18 10.98 3.50
CA ASP A 158 3.69 10.41 2.25
C ASP A 158 2.63 9.31 2.49
N ALA A 159 1.99 8.78 1.44
CA ALA A 159 0.90 7.82 1.64
C ALA A 159 1.37 6.47 2.22
N TYR A 160 2.68 6.18 2.20
CA TYR A 160 3.28 5.01 2.83
C TYR A 160 3.55 5.20 4.34
N GLY A 161 3.33 6.41 4.87
CA GLY A 161 3.66 6.78 6.24
C GLY A 161 5.13 7.20 6.41
N GLN A 162 5.87 7.41 5.32
CA GLN A 162 7.27 7.83 5.38
C GLN A 162 7.39 9.36 5.33
N ARG A 163 8.35 9.92 6.06
CA ARG A 163 8.64 11.35 5.98
C ARG A 163 9.32 11.68 4.66
N TYR A 164 8.91 12.76 4.00
CA TYR A 164 9.68 13.32 2.89
C TYR A 164 11.05 13.76 3.42
N GLN A 165 12.10 13.26 2.77
CA GLN A 165 13.48 13.64 3.04
C GLN A 165 13.94 14.61 1.97
N PHE A 166 14.80 15.56 2.32
CA PHE A 166 15.24 16.61 1.41
C PHE A 166 16.75 16.73 1.41
N SER A 167 17.33 16.91 0.21
CA SER A 167 18.77 17.06 0.07
C SER A 167 19.27 18.35 0.72
N LYS A 168 20.47 18.28 1.28
CA LYS A 168 21.26 19.46 1.67
C LYS A 168 22.05 20.03 0.48
N GLU A 169 22.44 19.17 -0.47
CA GLU A 169 23.30 19.51 -1.62
C GLU A 169 22.51 20.08 -2.80
N TYR A 170 21.32 19.53 -3.08
CA TYR A 170 20.36 20.13 -4.01
C TYR A 170 19.33 20.86 -3.15
N PRO A 171 19.44 22.18 -2.98
CA PRO A 171 18.79 22.90 -1.91
C PRO A 171 17.28 22.64 -1.94
N ASN A 172 16.83 21.84 -0.97
CA ASN A 172 15.43 21.55 -0.63
C ASN A 172 14.65 20.61 -1.54
N TRP A 173 15.27 19.86 -2.45
CA TRP A 173 14.55 18.88 -3.29
C TRP A 173 14.39 17.55 -2.57
N ASN A 174 13.25 16.88 -2.78
CA ASN A 174 12.99 15.60 -2.15
C ASN A 174 13.95 14.51 -2.65
N LEU A 175 14.51 13.75 -1.70
CA LEU A 175 15.36 12.62 -1.98
C LEU A 175 14.54 11.42 -2.46
N PRO A 176 15.11 10.56 -3.33
CA PRO A 176 14.55 9.25 -3.59
C PRO A 176 14.34 8.47 -2.30
N ARG A 177 13.30 7.65 -2.26
CA ARG A 177 12.96 6.90 -1.05
C ARG A 177 13.89 5.70 -0.91
N ALA A 178 14.60 5.61 0.22
CA ALA A 178 15.39 4.46 0.59
C ALA A 178 14.48 3.32 1.10
N ASN A 179 14.92 2.06 0.94
CA ASN A 179 14.28 0.88 1.52
C ASN A 179 12.85 0.56 1.02
N MET A 180 12.53 0.92 -0.21
CA MET A 180 11.29 0.48 -0.87
C MET A 180 11.59 -0.23 -2.17
N LYS A 181 10.67 -1.12 -2.56
CA LYS A 181 10.74 -1.77 -3.86
C LYS A 181 10.57 -0.71 -4.94
N GLN A 182 11.47 -0.70 -5.90
CA GLN A 182 11.45 0.22 -7.02
C GLN A 182 11.35 -0.55 -8.34
N TYR A 183 10.61 0.03 -9.27
CA TYR A 183 10.64 -0.36 -10.67
C TYR A 183 11.04 0.86 -11.50
N GLN A 184 11.87 0.62 -12.52
CA GLN A 184 12.20 1.63 -13.51
C GLN A 184 11.25 1.46 -14.70
N ARG A 185 10.63 2.56 -15.15
CA ARG A 185 9.89 2.64 -16.41
C ARG A 185 10.37 3.86 -17.18
N LEU A 186 11.20 3.65 -18.21
CA LEU A 186 11.86 4.75 -18.91
C LEU A 186 12.57 5.65 -17.88
N ASP A 187 12.21 6.93 -17.84
CA ASP A 187 12.77 7.88 -16.88
C ASP A 187 12.05 7.86 -15.53
N ASP A 188 10.89 7.21 -15.39
CA ASP A 188 10.15 7.17 -14.13
C ASP A 188 10.68 6.13 -13.14
N VAL A 189 10.83 6.56 -11.89
CA VAL A 189 11.02 5.67 -10.74
C VAL A 189 9.67 5.45 -10.08
N ILE A 190 9.23 4.19 -10.05
CA ILE A 190 7.96 3.80 -9.43
C ILE A 190 8.25 3.05 -8.14
N TYR A 191 7.74 3.57 -7.03
CA TYR A 191 7.87 2.95 -5.71
C TYR A 191 6.68 2.05 -5.41
N VAL A 192 6.89 0.97 -4.66
CA VAL A 192 5.83 0.01 -4.31
C VAL A 192 5.98 -0.48 -2.88
N LYS A 193 4.88 -0.44 -2.13
CA LYS A 193 4.74 -1.04 -0.80
C LYS A 193 3.28 -1.48 -0.61
N ASP A 194 3.05 -2.69 -0.09
CA ASP A 194 1.71 -3.23 0.21
C ASP A 194 0.72 -3.13 -0.97
N GLY A 195 1.22 -3.35 -2.19
CA GLY A 195 0.46 -3.22 -3.44
C GLY A 195 0.17 -1.78 -3.89
N LEU A 196 0.46 -0.77 -3.08
CA LEU A 196 0.32 0.64 -3.41
C LEU A 196 1.54 1.11 -4.20
N PHE A 197 1.30 1.53 -5.43
CA PHE A 197 2.31 2.11 -6.30
C PHE A 197 2.36 3.61 -6.15
N ASN A 198 3.51 4.22 -6.43
CA ASN A 198 3.69 5.66 -6.42
C ASN A 198 4.60 6.13 -7.54
N VAL A 199 4.23 7.27 -8.13
CA VAL A 199 5.06 8.06 -9.03
C VAL A 199 4.93 9.53 -8.65
N GLN A 200 6.03 10.25 -8.83
CA GLN A 200 6.11 11.68 -8.56
C GLN A 200 6.14 12.46 -9.87
N ARG A 201 5.42 13.58 -9.93
CA ARG A 201 5.54 14.54 -11.02
C ARG A 201 6.13 15.82 -10.46
N ASN A 202 7.29 16.18 -11.02
CA ASN A 202 8.22 17.19 -10.53
C ASN A 202 8.90 16.80 -9.21
N TYR A 203 9.85 17.63 -8.76
CA TYR A 203 10.46 17.54 -7.43
C TYR A 203 9.68 18.35 -6.38
N LEU A 204 9.40 17.71 -5.25
CA LEU A 204 8.83 18.37 -4.07
C LEU A 204 9.91 19.23 -3.40
N ASP A 205 9.57 20.48 -3.11
CA ASP A 205 10.42 21.42 -2.39
C ASP A 205 9.91 21.66 -0.96
N LYS A 206 10.80 21.92 0.01
CA LYS A 206 10.40 22.22 1.40
C LYS A 206 9.43 23.40 1.53
N SER A 207 9.53 24.39 0.64
CA SER A 207 8.67 25.58 0.63
C SER A 207 7.28 25.29 0.08
N ASP A 208 7.08 24.17 -0.62
CA ASP A 208 5.78 23.79 -1.15
C ASP A 208 4.75 23.61 -0.02
N LYS A 209 3.49 23.91 -0.32
CA LYS A 209 2.39 23.69 0.62
C LYS A 209 1.44 22.66 0.06
N PHE A 210 1.07 21.72 0.92
CA PHE A 210 -0.04 20.82 0.61
C PHE A 210 -1.30 21.67 0.40
N THR A 211 -2.01 21.43 -0.69
CA THR A 211 -3.18 22.22 -1.08
C THR A 211 -4.44 21.39 -1.06
N MET A 212 -4.42 20.22 -1.71
CA MET A 212 -5.57 19.31 -1.72
C MET A 212 -5.12 17.88 -2.01
N ALA A 213 -6.02 16.95 -1.75
CA ALA A 213 -5.93 15.59 -2.26
C ALA A 213 -7.23 15.22 -2.98
N ARG A 214 -7.08 14.47 -4.09
CA ARG A 214 -8.19 13.92 -4.86
C ARG A 214 -8.03 12.41 -4.94
N GLU A 215 -9.15 11.70 -4.93
CA GLU A 215 -9.18 10.26 -5.15
C GLU A 215 -10.15 9.90 -6.25
N LYS A 216 -9.95 8.72 -6.84
CA LYS A 216 -10.82 8.17 -7.87
C LYS A 216 -10.87 6.65 -7.73
N PHE A 217 -12.07 6.13 -7.55
CA PHE A 217 -12.36 4.71 -7.71
C PHE A 217 -12.58 4.47 -9.20
N VAL A 218 -11.70 3.68 -9.82
CA VAL A 218 -11.64 3.54 -11.27
C VAL A 218 -12.60 2.43 -11.68
N PRO A 219 -13.55 2.63 -12.61
CA PRO A 219 -14.46 1.57 -13.06
C PRO A 219 -13.71 0.36 -13.63
N ASP A 220 -14.32 -0.82 -13.54
CA ASP A 220 -13.70 -2.06 -14.03
C ASP A 220 -13.33 -1.96 -15.51
N ASN A 221 -12.21 -2.57 -15.88
CA ASN A 221 -11.67 -2.59 -17.25
C ASN A 221 -11.29 -1.22 -17.83
N THR A 222 -11.31 -0.14 -17.03
CA THR A 222 -10.86 1.18 -17.51
C THR A 222 -9.34 1.20 -17.58
N LEU A 223 -8.80 1.27 -18.79
CA LEU A 223 -7.36 1.35 -19.05
C LEU A 223 -6.86 2.78 -19.21
N LYS A 224 -7.74 3.71 -19.59
CA LYS A 224 -7.39 5.12 -19.76
C LYS A 224 -8.44 6.04 -19.15
N PHE A 225 -7.99 6.99 -18.35
CA PHE A 225 -8.84 8.03 -17.78
C PHE A 225 -8.03 9.26 -17.41
N THR A 226 -8.74 10.34 -17.07
CA THR A 226 -8.12 11.59 -16.65
C THR A 226 -8.59 12.05 -15.28
N MET A 227 -7.79 12.90 -14.66
CA MET A 227 -8.14 13.73 -13.51
C MET A 227 -7.72 15.16 -13.78
N ASP A 228 -8.66 16.09 -13.68
CA ASP A 228 -8.39 17.51 -13.86
C ASP A 228 -8.02 18.16 -12.53
N PHE A 229 -7.12 19.14 -12.56
CA PHE A 229 -6.69 19.89 -11.39
C PHE A 229 -6.65 21.38 -11.73
N THR A 230 -7.24 22.21 -10.87
CA THR A 230 -7.11 23.67 -10.97
C THR A 230 -5.65 24.05 -10.78
N ASN A 231 -5.14 24.93 -11.64
CA ASN A 231 -3.76 25.38 -11.67
C ASN A 231 -3.70 26.92 -11.81
N SER A 232 -4.20 27.62 -10.80
CA SER A 232 -4.23 29.09 -10.79
C SER A 232 -4.18 29.65 -9.37
N GLY A 233 -3.58 30.83 -9.21
CA GLY A 233 -3.51 31.54 -7.93
C GLY A 233 -2.92 30.68 -6.80
N GLN A 234 -3.71 30.43 -5.76
CA GLN A 234 -3.31 29.56 -4.65
C GLN A 234 -3.35 28.05 -4.95
N TYR A 235 -3.85 27.64 -6.12
CA TYR A 235 -3.90 26.24 -6.55
C TYR A 235 -2.82 25.90 -7.59
N ARG A 236 -1.88 26.83 -7.84
CA ARG A 236 -0.79 26.60 -8.80
C ARG A 236 0.00 25.36 -8.43
N ILE A 237 -0.02 24.35 -9.30
CA ILE A 237 0.57 23.03 -9.06
C ILE A 237 2.09 23.16 -9.19
N SER A 238 2.79 22.72 -8.15
CA SER A 238 4.26 22.61 -8.14
C SER A 238 4.71 21.15 -8.18
N PHE A 239 3.96 20.27 -7.52
CA PHE A 239 4.29 18.86 -7.38
C PHE A 239 3.02 18.02 -7.22
N LEU A 240 3.02 16.83 -7.83
CA LEU A 240 2.00 15.81 -7.62
C LEU A 240 2.65 14.53 -7.09
N ASP A 241 2.09 14.01 -6.00
CA ASP A 241 2.43 12.70 -5.47
C ASP A 241 1.27 11.76 -5.77
N ILE A 242 1.47 10.87 -6.75
CA ILE A 242 0.40 10.08 -7.35
C ILE A 242 0.54 8.64 -6.89
N TYR A 243 -0.53 8.09 -6.33
CA TYR A 243 -0.60 6.73 -5.79
C TYR A 243 -1.72 5.95 -6.45
N TRP A 244 -1.52 4.64 -6.64
CA TRP A 244 -2.57 3.79 -7.18
C TRP A 244 -2.46 2.33 -6.75
N TYR A 245 -3.59 1.63 -6.82
CA TYR A 245 -3.66 0.17 -6.86
C TYR A 245 -4.07 -0.27 -8.26
N GLN A 246 -3.57 -1.41 -8.69
CA GLN A 246 -3.94 -2.01 -9.98
C GLN A 246 -4.17 -3.51 -9.87
N GLN A 247 -5.00 -4.00 -10.78
CA GLN A 247 -5.10 -5.42 -11.10
C GLN A 247 -3.81 -5.85 -11.77
N SER A 248 -3.45 -7.12 -11.61
CA SER A 248 -2.20 -7.65 -12.16
C SER A 248 -2.46 -9.09 -12.62
N GLU A 249 -2.40 -9.37 -13.91
CA GLU A 249 -2.61 -10.75 -14.39
C GLU A 249 -1.44 -11.65 -13.98
N LYS A 250 -0.25 -11.07 -13.98
CA LYS A 250 0.99 -11.70 -13.55
C LYS A 250 1.40 -11.03 -12.27
N GLY A 251 1.99 -11.73 -11.31
CA GLY A 251 2.47 -11.02 -10.12
C GLY A 251 3.66 -10.07 -10.35
N LYS A 252 4.07 -9.78 -11.60
CA LYS A 252 4.85 -8.59 -11.97
C LYS A 252 3.92 -7.69 -12.78
N PRO A 253 3.50 -6.54 -12.24
CA PRO A 253 2.53 -5.65 -12.87
C PRO A 253 3.11 -4.96 -14.11
N LYS A 254 2.27 -4.66 -15.08
CA LYS A 254 2.57 -3.71 -16.15
C LYS A 254 2.25 -2.32 -15.64
N LEU A 255 3.28 -1.49 -15.54
CA LEU A 255 3.16 -0.15 -14.97
C LEU A 255 2.39 0.76 -15.95
N PRO A 256 1.70 1.80 -15.49
CA PRO A 256 1.04 2.77 -16.36
C PRO A 256 2.01 3.85 -16.87
N TYR A 257 1.59 4.58 -17.90
CA TYR A 257 2.11 5.89 -18.25
C TYR A 257 1.18 6.96 -17.65
N ILE A 258 1.71 7.79 -16.74
CA ILE A 258 0.93 8.83 -16.06
C ILE A 258 1.53 10.18 -16.42
N TYR A 259 0.82 11.05 -17.13
CA TYR A 259 1.44 12.25 -17.70
C TYR A 259 0.45 13.40 -17.74
N TYR A 260 0.95 14.62 -17.90
CA TYR A 260 0.08 15.77 -18.17
C TYR A 260 -0.40 15.71 -19.61
N ASN A 261 -1.67 16.00 -19.86
CA ASN A 261 -2.16 16.21 -21.22
C ASN A 261 -1.62 17.55 -21.74
N GLY A 262 -0.53 17.49 -22.53
CA GLY A 262 0.23 18.67 -22.92
C GLY A 262 1.09 19.23 -21.78
N GLN A 263 1.36 20.53 -21.82
CA GLN A 263 2.17 21.21 -20.80
C GLN A 263 1.28 21.70 -19.64
N CYS A 264 1.67 21.40 -18.40
CA CYS A 264 1.10 22.02 -17.20
C CYS A 264 2.00 23.17 -16.75
N SER A 265 1.72 24.38 -17.26
CA SER A 265 2.49 25.60 -16.96
C SER A 265 1.65 26.65 -16.22
N SER A 266 2.26 27.78 -15.85
CA SER A 266 1.60 28.92 -15.21
C SER A 266 0.34 29.41 -15.93
N THR A 267 0.32 29.29 -17.26
CA THR A 267 -0.72 29.87 -18.11
C THR A 267 -1.94 28.95 -18.21
N ASN A 268 -1.77 27.65 -17.93
CA ASN A 268 -2.83 26.66 -17.97
C ASN A 268 -3.67 26.75 -16.68
N LYS A 269 -4.89 27.32 -16.75
CA LYS A 269 -5.79 27.41 -15.58
C LYS A 269 -6.21 26.05 -15.01
N THR A 270 -6.15 25.01 -15.83
CA THR A 270 -6.42 23.62 -15.47
C THR A 270 -5.33 22.75 -16.06
N CYS A 271 -4.81 21.82 -15.26
CA CYS A 271 -3.92 20.77 -15.72
C CYS A 271 -4.64 19.42 -15.64
N GLN A 272 -4.66 18.70 -16.74
CA GLN A 272 -5.23 17.37 -16.81
C GLN A 272 -4.11 16.33 -16.70
N VAL A 273 -4.26 15.39 -15.78
CA VAL A 273 -3.38 14.23 -15.65
C VAL A 273 -4.06 13.03 -16.30
N VAL A 274 -3.38 12.43 -17.27
CA VAL A 274 -3.80 11.22 -17.99
C VAL A 274 -3.17 10.01 -17.29
N PHE A 275 -3.99 9.01 -17.04
CA PHE A 275 -3.58 7.69 -16.57
C PHE A 275 -3.83 6.72 -17.72
N ASP A 276 -2.76 6.20 -18.33
CA ASP A 276 -2.81 5.31 -19.48
C ASP A 276 -2.10 4.00 -19.13
N ALA A 277 -2.86 2.92 -18.93
CA ALA A 277 -2.40 1.69 -18.32
C ALA A 277 -2.65 0.47 -19.21
N ASP A 278 -1.72 -0.50 -19.18
CA ASP A 278 -1.91 -1.81 -19.81
C ASP A 278 -2.70 -2.79 -18.91
N GLU A 279 -2.84 -2.46 -17.62
CA GLU A 279 -3.58 -3.23 -16.63
C GLU A 279 -4.54 -2.28 -15.87
N PRO A 280 -5.79 -2.68 -15.59
CA PRO A 280 -6.77 -1.80 -14.95
C PRO A 280 -6.32 -1.35 -13.56
N MET A 281 -6.40 -0.03 -13.32
CA MET A 281 -6.32 0.51 -11.97
C MET A 281 -7.64 0.29 -11.23
N SER A 282 -7.59 0.07 -9.91
CA SER A 282 -8.79 -0.03 -9.08
C SER A 282 -9.05 1.25 -8.29
N TYR A 283 -8.00 1.93 -7.87
CA TYR A 283 -8.05 3.15 -7.07
C TYR A 283 -6.84 4.04 -7.35
N VAL A 284 -7.07 5.35 -7.40
CA VAL A 284 -6.04 6.38 -7.51
C VAL A 284 -6.21 7.44 -6.42
N PHE A 285 -5.10 7.89 -5.86
CA PHE A 285 -5.01 8.98 -4.90
C PHE A 285 -3.90 9.94 -5.29
N VAL A 286 -4.20 11.24 -5.37
CA VAL A 286 -3.24 12.27 -5.77
C VAL A 286 -3.17 13.35 -4.70
N LYS A 287 -1.98 13.58 -4.15
CA LYS A 287 -1.68 14.75 -3.32
C LYS A 287 -1.15 15.87 -4.20
N VAL A 288 -1.74 17.06 -4.05
CA VAL A 288 -1.42 18.24 -4.84
C VAL A 288 -0.74 19.27 -3.94
N PHE A 289 0.43 19.72 -4.38
CA PHE A 289 1.23 20.71 -3.69
C PHE A 289 1.37 21.97 -4.53
N ASN A 290 1.33 23.13 -3.88
CA ASN A 290 1.49 24.42 -4.52
C ASN A 290 2.82 25.09 -4.18
N ASN A 291 3.25 25.95 -5.09
CA ASN A 291 4.25 26.95 -4.82
C ASN A 291 4.01 28.15 -5.73
N LYS A 292 3.70 29.30 -5.14
CA LYS A 292 3.42 30.53 -5.91
C LYS A 292 4.67 31.11 -6.55
N ASN A 293 5.84 30.85 -5.96
CA ASN A 293 7.12 31.42 -6.36
C ASN A 293 7.85 30.58 -7.42
N TYR A 294 7.21 29.51 -7.92
CA TYR A 294 7.81 28.62 -8.91
C TYR A 294 7.03 28.60 -10.22
N GLU A 295 7.74 28.64 -11.34
CA GLU A 295 7.16 28.60 -12.68
C GLU A 295 7.57 27.31 -13.41
N GLY A 296 6.57 26.54 -13.86
CA GLY A 296 6.79 25.33 -14.67
C GLY A 296 7.03 24.06 -13.86
N ALA A 297 7.62 23.05 -14.51
CA ALA A 297 7.99 21.77 -13.91
C ALA A 297 9.35 21.88 -13.19
N ARG A 298 9.48 21.34 -11.95
CA ARG A 298 10.79 21.13 -11.32
C ARG A 298 11.39 19.83 -11.82
N LEU A 299 12.37 19.91 -12.69
CA LEU A 299 13.15 18.77 -13.17
C LEU A 299 14.64 19.01 -12.93
N LEU A 300 15.38 17.97 -12.56
CA LEU A 300 16.85 18.03 -12.61
C LEU A 300 17.26 18.01 -14.09
N ALA A 301 18.42 18.61 -14.40
CA ALA A 301 18.98 18.57 -15.75
C ALA A 301 19.13 17.14 -16.29
N LYS A 302 19.47 16.17 -15.42
CA LYS A 302 19.56 14.75 -15.76
C LYS A 302 18.21 14.07 -16.05
N ASP A 303 17.11 14.71 -15.70
CA ASP A 303 15.74 14.23 -15.89
C ASP A 303 14.99 15.06 -16.96
N LEU A 304 15.71 15.90 -17.72
CA LEU A 304 15.20 16.57 -18.92
C LEU A 304 14.82 15.48 -19.95
N GLY A 305 13.51 15.26 -20.11
CA GLY A 305 12.94 14.12 -20.83
C GLY A 305 11.67 13.57 -20.14
N ARG A 306 11.58 13.70 -18.81
CA ARG A 306 10.41 13.29 -18.01
C ARG A 306 9.14 14.12 -18.26
N SER A 307 9.26 15.37 -18.69
CA SER A 307 8.12 16.31 -18.81
C SER A 307 7.48 16.39 -20.20
N GLY A 308 7.86 15.53 -21.14
CA GLY A 308 7.39 15.71 -22.51
C GLY A 308 7.59 14.52 -23.43
N LYS A 309 6.67 13.57 -23.33
CA LYS A 309 5.98 12.97 -24.50
C LYS A 309 4.53 12.72 -24.12
#